data_AF-A0A960HW55-F1
#
_entry.id   AF-A0A960HW55-F1
#
_cell.length_a   1.000
_cell.length_b   1.000
_cell.length_c   1.000
_cell.angle_alpha   90.00
_cell.angle_beta   90.00
_cell.angle_gamma   90.00
#
_symmetry.space_group_name_H-M   'P 1'
#
loop_
_entity.id
_entity.type
_entity.pdbx_description
1 polymer ?
#
loop_
_entity_poly.entity_id
_entity_poly.type
_entity_poly.pdbx_seq_one_letter_code
_entity_poly.pdbx_strand_id
1 'polypeptide(L)'
;GGVRIHVSGVDVVRDDHGEFRVLEDNLRNPSGVSYVIENRRVMARVFPDLFGTHPVAPVDEYPRRLLAALRATAPVRATDPRIVVLTPGVHNSAYFEHALLARLMGVDLVEGRDLVCRDDVTYVRTTTGEERVDVVYRRIDDDFLDPVQFRPDSVLGCAGVVHSARAGNLTIANAVGNGVADDKLVYSYVPDLIEYYLGEPPLLRNVETYRLGEPDVLAFVLDRLDQMVVKPVDASGGYGLVFGPDATDEELADCRAAIEADPRGYIAQPVVALSTGPTLVDGRLRPRHLDLRPFAVNDGEKVWVLPGGLTRVALPENSLVVNSSQGGGSKDTWVLADEGSDDDPVTASAGGGTAPPAAPVPLQFGPADDHERHHQQQLQQQQAEPVPTGASTC
;
A
#
# COMPACT_ATOMS: atom_id res chain seq x y z
N GLY A 1 -9.35 -14.74 14.53
CA GLY A 1 -8.93 -15.72 13.50
C GLY A 1 -7.44 -15.61 13.28
N GLY A 2 -6.75 -16.70 12.92
CA GLY A 2 -5.29 -16.74 12.75
C GLY A 2 -4.71 -15.94 11.56
N VAL A 3 -5.48 -15.02 10.98
CA VAL A 3 -5.06 -14.18 9.85
C VAL A 3 -4.18 -13.06 10.33
N ARG A 4 -2.97 -12.97 9.77
CA ARG A 4 -2.04 -11.86 10.02
C ARG A 4 -2.11 -10.78 8.95
N ILE A 5 -2.29 -11.19 7.69
CA ILE A 5 -2.34 -10.31 6.52
C ILE A 5 -3.73 -10.46 5.92
N HIS A 6 -4.61 -9.51 6.23
CA HIS A 6 -5.98 -9.46 5.68
C HIS A 6 -5.97 -8.89 4.27
N VAL A 7 -5.10 -7.91 4.02
CA VAL A 7 -4.90 -7.28 2.70
C VAL A 7 -3.42 -7.30 2.36
N SER A 8 -3.06 -7.79 1.19
CA SER A 8 -1.72 -7.65 0.62
C SER A 8 -1.79 -6.91 -0.71
N GLY A 9 -0.89 -5.93 -0.90
CA GLY A 9 -0.61 -5.35 -2.20
C GLY A 9 0.71 -5.93 -2.72
N VAL A 10 0.70 -6.55 -3.89
CA VAL A 10 1.91 -7.17 -4.48
C VAL A 10 2.29 -6.38 -5.71
N ASP A 11 3.45 -5.74 -5.71
CA ASP A 11 3.94 -5.01 -6.87
C ASP A 11 4.54 -5.99 -7.86
N VAL A 12 3.96 -6.03 -9.06
CA VAL A 12 4.44 -6.86 -10.16
C VAL A 12 4.81 -6.02 -11.36
N VAL A 13 5.85 -6.46 -12.04
CA VAL A 13 6.32 -5.88 -13.29
C VAL A 13 6.40 -6.98 -14.33
N ARG A 14 6.25 -6.60 -15.60
CA ARG A 14 6.52 -7.50 -16.72
C ARG A 14 7.87 -7.15 -17.31
N ASP A 15 8.76 -8.12 -17.37
CA ASP A 15 10.12 -7.93 -17.88
C ASP A 15 10.19 -7.93 -19.42
N ASP A 16 11.39 -7.79 -19.97
CA ASP A 16 11.69 -7.81 -21.40
C ASP A 16 11.47 -9.17 -22.07
N HIS A 17 11.45 -10.26 -21.28
CA HIS A 17 11.06 -11.60 -21.73
C HIS A 17 9.54 -11.82 -21.69
N GLY A 18 8.79 -10.84 -21.18
CA GLY A 18 7.34 -10.91 -21.07
C GLY A 18 6.85 -11.72 -19.88
N GLU A 19 7.72 -12.09 -18.94
CA GLU A 19 7.40 -12.78 -17.69
C GLU A 19 7.00 -11.77 -16.61
N PHE A 20 6.05 -12.14 -15.75
CA PHE A 20 5.72 -11.34 -14.57
C PHE A 20 6.69 -11.66 -13.44
N ARG A 21 7.20 -10.61 -12.79
CA ARG A 21 8.06 -10.69 -11.62
C ARG A 21 7.48 -9.87 -10.49
N VAL A 22 7.53 -10.41 -9.28
CA VAL A 22 7.26 -9.64 -8.06
C VAL A 22 8.44 -8.71 -7.83
N LEU A 23 8.17 -7.45 -7.52
CA LEU A 23 9.16 -6.42 -7.20
C LEU A 23 9.19 -6.12 -5.70
N GLU A 24 8.01 -6.07 -5.06
CA GLU A 24 7.84 -5.70 -3.66
C GLU A 24 6.50 -6.22 -3.12
N ASP A 25 6.48 -6.69 -1.87
CA ASP A 25 5.27 -7.02 -1.13
C ASP A 25 4.90 -5.87 -0.20
N ASN A 26 3.60 -5.57 -0.04
CA ASN A 26 3.12 -4.51 0.84
C ASN A 26 2.11 -5.12 1.82
N LEU A 27 2.57 -5.43 3.04
CA LEU A 27 1.85 -6.26 4.02
C LEU A 27 1.50 -5.51 5.31
N ARG A 28 1.97 -4.27 5.46
CA ARG A 28 1.57 -3.34 6.53
C ARG A 28 0.21 -2.72 6.24
N ASN A 29 0.19 -1.60 5.53
CA ASN A 29 -1.00 -0.78 5.25
C ASN A 29 -1.13 -0.51 3.73
N PRO A 30 -1.32 -1.54 2.88
CA PRO A 30 -1.33 -1.36 1.43
C PRO A 30 -2.42 -0.36 1.00
N SER A 31 -2.02 0.62 0.20
CA SER A 31 -2.90 1.65 -0.38
C SER A 31 -2.95 1.56 -1.90
N GLY A 32 -3.98 2.14 -2.50
CA GLY A 32 -4.15 2.30 -3.93
C GLY A 32 -5.48 1.80 -4.48
N VAL A 33 -6.25 1.05 -3.70
CA VAL A 33 -7.50 0.44 -4.18
C VAL A 33 -8.58 1.46 -4.49
N SER A 34 -8.59 2.63 -3.85
CA SER A 34 -9.53 3.70 -4.22
C SER A 34 -9.30 4.19 -5.63
N TYR A 35 -8.03 4.26 -6.07
CA TYR A 35 -7.70 4.63 -7.44
C TYR A 35 -8.17 3.55 -8.41
N VAL A 36 -8.10 2.27 -8.05
CA VAL A 36 -8.62 1.18 -8.91
C VAL A 36 -10.13 1.36 -9.16
N ILE A 37 -10.89 1.56 -8.08
CA ILE A 37 -12.35 1.72 -8.15
C ILE A 37 -12.72 3.00 -8.92
N GLU A 38 -12.09 4.14 -8.61
CA GLU A 38 -12.40 5.41 -9.26
C GLU A 38 -11.93 5.46 -10.71
N ASN A 39 -10.76 4.90 -11.04
CA ASN A 39 -10.30 4.78 -12.43
C ASN A 39 -11.30 3.98 -13.26
N ARG A 40 -11.77 2.82 -12.75
CA ARG A 40 -12.80 2.04 -13.41
C ARG A 40 -14.08 2.82 -13.63
N ARG A 41 -14.54 3.52 -12.59
CA ARG A 41 -15.77 4.31 -12.63
C ARG A 41 -15.69 5.44 -13.65
N VAL A 42 -14.56 6.15 -13.70
CA VAL A 42 -14.31 7.20 -14.69
C VAL A 42 -14.29 6.62 -16.10
N MET A 43 -13.56 5.52 -16.31
CA MET A 43 -13.48 4.87 -17.63
C MET A 43 -14.84 4.40 -18.13
N ALA A 44 -15.65 3.75 -17.28
CA ALA A 44 -17.00 3.29 -17.64
C ALA A 44 -17.94 4.46 -17.98
N ARG A 45 -17.74 5.63 -17.34
CA ARG A 45 -18.54 6.84 -17.61
C ARG A 45 -18.11 7.55 -18.89
N VAL A 46 -16.81 7.65 -19.16
CA VAL A 46 -16.26 8.39 -20.30
C VAL A 46 -16.32 7.57 -21.58
N PHE A 47 -16.12 6.26 -21.50
CA PHE A 47 -16.05 5.34 -22.64
C PHE A 47 -16.99 4.13 -22.48
N PRO A 48 -18.30 4.34 -22.32
CA PRO A 48 -19.24 3.24 -22.08
C PRO A 48 -19.24 2.17 -23.19
N ASP A 49 -19.05 2.59 -24.45
CA ASP A 49 -19.02 1.67 -25.60
C ASP A 49 -17.86 0.66 -25.55
N LEU A 50 -16.72 1.03 -24.94
CA LEU A 50 -15.60 0.11 -24.76
C LEU A 50 -15.94 -1.02 -23.78
N PHE A 51 -16.68 -0.72 -22.71
CA PHE A 51 -17.15 -1.71 -21.74
C PHE A 51 -18.31 -2.55 -22.28
N GLY A 52 -19.08 -2.03 -23.24
CA GLY A 52 -20.10 -2.81 -23.94
C GLY A 52 -19.53 -3.83 -24.94
N THR A 53 -18.26 -3.65 -25.37
CA THR A 53 -17.61 -4.48 -26.39
C THR A 53 -16.53 -5.41 -25.84
N HIS A 54 -16.08 -5.20 -24.60
CA HIS A 54 -15.07 -6.03 -23.95
C HIS A 54 -15.61 -6.53 -22.60
N PRO A 55 -15.52 -7.83 -22.29
CA PRO A 55 -16.02 -8.39 -21.03
C PRO A 55 -15.06 -8.07 -19.88
N VAL A 56 -15.01 -6.82 -19.42
CA VAL A 56 -14.12 -6.39 -18.33
C VAL A 56 -14.67 -6.82 -16.98
N ALA A 57 -13.90 -7.56 -16.20
CA ALA A 57 -14.28 -8.04 -14.87
C ALA A 57 -14.51 -6.87 -13.87
N PRO A 58 -15.53 -6.95 -13.00
CA PRO A 58 -15.85 -5.90 -12.04
C PRO A 58 -14.81 -5.78 -10.91
N VAL A 59 -14.65 -4.57 -10.36
CA VAL A 59 -13.73 -4.28 -9.23
C VAL A 59 -14.44 -3.70 -8.01
N ASP A 60 -15.72 -3.40 -8.13
CA ASP A 60 -16.57 -2.80 -7.09
C ASP A 60 -16.94 -3.80 -5.96
N GLU A 61 -16.68 -5.10 -6.15
CA GLU A 61 -16.84 -6.10 -5.10
C GLU A 61 -15.84 -5.98 -3.95
N TYR A 62 -14.71 -5.28 -4.16
CA TYR A 62 -13.60 -5.23 -3.21
C TYR A 62 -14.04 -4.83 -1.78
N PRO A 63 -14.78 -3.73 -1.54
CA PRO A 63 -15.17 -3.33 -0.18
C PRO A 63 -16.04 -4.39 0.49
N ARG A 64 -16.93 -5.06 -0.26
CA ARG A 64 -17.79 -6.14 0.25
C ARG A 64 -16.96 -7.35 0.66
N ARG A 65 -15.99 -7.76 -0.16
CA ARG A 65 -15.07 -8.87 0.13
C ARG A 65 -14.19 -8.56 1.34
N LEU A 66 -13.64 -7.35 1.43
CA LEU A 66 -12.87 -6.88 2.58
C LEU A 66 -13.71 -6.91 3.86
N LEU A 67 -14.92 -6.35 3.84
CA LEU A 67 -15.81 -6.37 5.01
C LEU A 67 -16.10 -7.81 5.46
N ALA A 68 -16.37 -8.72 4.52
CA ALA A 68 -16.62 -10.12 4.83
C ALA A 68 -15.40 -10.79 5.50
N ALA A 69 -14.19 -10.54 4.98
CA ALA A 69 -12.95 -11.03 5.57
C ALA A 69 -12.72 -10.46 6.99
N LEU A 70 -12.95 -9.17 7.19
CA LEU A 70 -12.86 -8.54 8.51
C LEU A 70 -13.85 -9.17 9.49
N ARG A 71 -15.11 -9.36 9.08
CA ARG A 71 -16.16 -10.03 9.89
C ARG A 71 -15.76 -11.47 10.27
N ALA A 72 -15.23 -12.24 9.32
CA ALA A 72 -14.81 -13.63 9.55
C ALA A 72 -13.68 -13.74 10.58
N THR A 73 -12.87 -12.69 10.72
CA THR A 73 -11.73 -12.69 11.66
C THR A 73 -12.04 -12.11 13.03
N ALA A 74 -13.27 -11.64 13.27
CA ALA A 74 -13.70 -11.14 14.56
C ALA A 74 -13.51 -12.18 15.68
N PRO A 75 -13.21 -11.76 16.92
CA PRO A 75 -13.16 -12.66 18.07
C PRO A 75 -14.45 -13.46 18.25
N VAL A 76 -14.33 -14.74 18.59
CA VAL A 76 -15.47 -15.67 18.70
C VAL A 76 -16.37 -15.27 19.86
N ARG A 77 -17.49 -14.59 19.54
CA ARG A 77 -18.77 -14.44 20.29
C ARG A 77 -19.63 -13.26 19.82
N ALA A 78 -19.18 -12.45 18.85
CA ALA A 78 -20.00 -11.38 18.30
C ALA A 78 -20.92 -11.90 17.18
N THR A 79 -22.23 -11.97 17.43
CA THR A 79 -23.26 -12.28 16.41
C THR A 79 -23.32 -11.21 15.31
N ASP A 80 -22.93 -9.98 15.63
CA ASP A 80 -22.80 -8.85 14.71
C ASP A 80 -21.56 -8.04 15.12
N PRO A 81 -20.36 -8.38 14.63
CA PRO A 81 -19.12 -7.75 15.06
C PRO A 81 -19.06 -6.30 14.59
N ARG A 82 -18.75 -5.39 15.51
CA ARG A 82 -18.51 -4.00 15.14
C ARG A 82 -17.12 -3.84 14.55
N ILE A 83 -17.08 -3.33 13.33
CA ILE A 83 -15.88 -3.07 12.55
C ILE A 83 -15.72 -1.57 12.39
N VAL A 84 -14.52 -1.06 12.57
CA VAL A 84 -14.19 0.36 12.34
C VAL A 84 -12.93 0.48 11.48
N VAL A 85 -12.82 1.58 10.72
CA VAL A 85 -11.59 1.96 10.00
C VAL A 85 -10.87 3.01 10.84
N LEU A 86 -9.70 2.66 11.37
CA LEU A 86 -8.87 3.59 12.14
C LEU A 86 -7.96 4.38 11.21
N THR A 87 -8.12 5.71 11.17
CA THR A 87 -7.39 6.64 10.32
C THR A 87 -6.52 7.60 11.13
N PRO A 88 -5.35 8.02 10.62
CA PRO A 88 -4.54 9.08 11.25
C PRO A 88 -5.14 10.49 11.05
N GLY A 89 -6.24 10.62 10.32
CA GLY A 89 -6.96 11.88 10.10
C GLY A 89 -6.65 12.56 8.76
N VAL A 90 -7.25 13.74 8.57
CA VAL A 90 -7.32 14.47 7.28
C VAL A 90 -5.98 14.90 6.70
N HIS A 91 -4.93 14.98 7.52
CA HIS A 91 -3.59 15.40 7.08
C HIS A 91 -2.77 14.27 6.46
N ASN A 92 -3.30 13.05 6.41
CA ASN A 92 -2.66 11.94 5.71
C ASN A 92 -3.06 11.91 4.23
N SER A 93 -2.08 11.70 3.35
CA SER A 93 -2.28 11.68 1.89
C SER A 93 -3.27 10.61 1.40
N ALA A 94 -3.42 9.51 2.14
CA ALA A 94 -4.35 8.43 1.84
C ALA A 94 -5.72 8.58 2.55
N TYR A 95 -5.98 9.68 3.26
CA TYR A 95 -7.25 9.88 4.00
C TYR A 95 -8.50 9.70 3.12
N PHE A 96 -8.44 10.16 1.87
CA PHE A 96 -9.53 9.95 0.90
C PHE A 96 -9.88 8.47 0.73
N GLU A 97 -8.86 7.60 0.60
CA GLU A 97 -9.05 6.17 0.47
C GLU A 97 -9.68 5.58 1.74
N HIS A 98 -9.25 6.03 2.92
CA HIS A 98 -9.77 5.55 4.19
C HIS A 98 -11.27 5.86 4.31
N ALA A 99 -11.65 7.10 4.00
CA ALA A 99 -13.04 7.55 4.04
C ALA A 99 -13.90 6.85 2.98
N LEU A 100 -13.38 6.67 1.75
CA LEU A 100 -14.08 5.97 0.68
C LEU A 100 -14.34 4.50 1.06
N LEU A 101 -13.33 3.79 1.54
CA LEU A 101 -13.48 2.39 1.95
C LEU A 101 -14.44 2.24 3.13
N ALA A 102 -14.32 3.08 4.17
CA ALA A 102 -15.25 3.06 5.31
C ALA A 102 -16.70 3.26 4.85
N ARG A 103 -16.94 4.23 3.95
CA ARG A 103 -18.26 4.50 3.37
C ARG A 103 -18.78 3.33 2.54
N LEU A 104 -17.96 2.75 1.66
CA LEU A 104 -18.39 1.64 0.79
C LEU A 104 -18.61 0.34 1.57
N MET A 105 -17.88 0.13 2.66
CA MET A 105 -18.11 -0.98 3.60
C MET A 105 -19.31 -0.72 4.53
N GLY A 106 -19.73 0.54 4.69
CA GLY A 106 -20.79 0.92 5.63
C GLY A 106 -20.36 0.77 7.09
N VAL A 107 -19.11 1.10 7.39
CA VAL A 107 -18.53 1.06 8.75
C VAL A 107 -18.04 2.45 9.17
N ASP A 108 -17.85 2.65 10.47
CA ASP A 108 -17.40 3.93 11.00
C ASP A 108 -15.93 4.20 10.66
N LEU A 109 -15.65 5.44 10.25
CA LEU A 109 -14.29 5.99 10.14
C LEU A 109 -13.97 6.70 11.45
N VAL A 110 -12.93 6.25 12.15
CA VAL A 110 -12.58 6.72 13.50
C VAL A 110 -11.12 7.16 13.58
N GLU A 111 -10.83 8.15 14.42
CA GLU A 111 -9.46 8.50 14.83
C GLU A 111 -9.14 7.85 16.20
N GLY A 112 -7.86 7.80 16.58
CA GLY A 112 -7.44 7.20 17.86
C GLY A 112 -8.14 7.79 19.08
N ARG A 113 -8.46 9.09 19.06
CA ARG A 113 -9.19 9.80 20.14
C ARG A 113 -10.64 9.36 20.32
N ASP A 114 -11.22 8.74 19.30
CA ASP A 114 -12.60 8.24 19.33
C ASP A 114 -12.65 6.84 19.97
N LEU A 115 -11.50 6.18 20.10
CA LEU A 115 -11.34 4.88 20.74
C LEU A 115 -10.90 5.01 22.20
N VAL A 116 -11.36 4.09 23.03
CA VAL A 116 -10.92 3.94 24.43
C VAL A 116 -10.80 2.47 24.77
N CYS A 117 -9.70 2.10 25.43
CA CYS A 117 -9.52 0.74 25.94
C CYS A 117 -9.74 0.69 27.45
N ARG A 118 -10.57 -0.24 27.91
CA ARG A 118 -10.87 -0.48 29.33
C ARG A 118 -11.04 -1.97 29.55
N ASP A 119 -10.40 -2.51 30.59
CA ASP A 119 -10.46 -3.94 30.95
C ASP A 119 -10.20 -4.87 29.75
N ASP A 120 -9.15 -4.54 28.98
CA ASP A 120 -8.71 -5.26 27.77
C ASP A 120 -9.75 -5.33 26.64
N VAL A 121 -10.74 -4.44 26.65
CA VAL A 121 -11.75 -4.29 25.60
C VAL A 121 -11.66 -2.88 25.00
N THR A 122 -11.72 -2.81 23.68
CA THR A 122 -11.73 -1.54 22.94
C THR A 122 -13.16 -1.11 22.63
N TYR A 123 -13.45 0.16 22.87
CA TYR A 123 -14.74 0.79 22.61
C TYR A 123 -14.56 2.01 21.71
N VAL A 124 -15.57 2.31 20.91
CA VAL A 124 -15.72 3.59 20.20
C VAL A 124 -16.70 4.48 20.96
N ARG A 125 -16.41 5.77 21.04
CA ARG A 125 -17.30 6.77 21.64
C ARG A 125 -18.38 7.17 20.64
N THR A 126 -19.64 6.90 20.96
CA THR A 126 -20.80 7.35 20.19
C THR A 126 -21.61 8.38 20.99
N THR A 127 -22.58 9.04 20.37
CA THR A 127 -23.46 10.00 21.05
C THR A 127 -24.36 9.35 22.09
N THR A 128 -24.61 8.03 21.97
CA THR A 128 -25.45 7.23 22.86
C THR A 128 -24.67 6.45 23.91
N GLY A 129 -23.34 6.41 23.81
CA GLY A 129 -22.48 5.74 24.79
C GLY A 129 -21.21 5.17 24.18
N GLU A 130 -20.45 4.45 25.00
CA GLU A 130 -19.32 3.65 24.53
C GLU A 130 -19.83 2.33 23.95
N GLU A 131 -19.41 2.00 22.75
CA GLU A 131 -19.82 0.80 22.05
C GLU A 131 -18.63 -0.08 21.73
N ARG A 132 -18.72 -1.38 22.02
CA ARG A 132 -17.61 -2.31 21.83
C ARG A 132 -17.22 -2.38 20.35
N VAL A 133 -15.92 -2.44 20.09
CA VAL A 133 -15.31 -2.68 18.78
C VAL A 133 -14.67 -4.07 18.79
N ASP A 134 -14.96 -4.87 17.77
CA ASP A 134 -14.46 -6.24 17.64
C ASP A 134 -13.34 -6.34 16.61
N VAL A 135 -13.35 -5.48 15.58
CA VAL A 135 -12.31 -5.43 14.55
C VAL A 135 -11.95 -3.99 14.22
N VAL A 136 -10.65 -3.70 14.22
CA VAL A 136 -10.08 -2.44 13.72
C VAL A 136 -9.35 -2.73 12.42
N TYR A 137 -9.87 -2.22 11.30
CA TYR A 137 -9.09 -2.08 10.08
C TYR A 137 -8.22 -0.83 10.19
N ARG A 138 -6.95 -1.03 10.56
CA ARG A 138 -6.02 0.08 10.81
C ARG A 138 -5.43 0.60 9.51
N ARG A 139 -5.30 1.92 9.41
CA ARG A 139 -4.59 2.63 8.36
C ARG A 139 -3.47 3.50 8.95
N ILE A 140 -2.89 3.02 10.04
CA ILE A 140 -1.83 3.65 10.84
C ILE A 140 -0.72 2.62 11.03
N ASP A 141 0.54 3.06 10.95
CA ASP A 141 1.70 2.20 11.16
C ASP A 141 1.83 1.72 12.62
N ASP A 142 2.55 0.61 12.83
CA ASP A 142 2.70 -0.03 14.15
C ASP A 142 3.18 0.97 15.21
N ASP A 143 4.23 1.73 14.88
CA ASP A 143 4.86 2.74 15.73
C ASP A 143 3.87 3.74 16.37
N PHE A 144 2.79 4.07 15.66
CA PHE A 144 1.83 5.07 16.08
C PHE A 144 0.54 4.49 16.66
N LEU A 145 0.36 3.16 16.63
CA LEU A 145 -0.89 2.49 16.94
C LEU A 145 -1.25 2.48 18.43
N ASP A 146 -0.26 2.32 19.31
CA ASP A 146 -0.46 2.24 20.76
C ASP A 146 0.70 2.90 21.50
N PRO A 147 0.51 4.08 22.12
CA PRO A 147 1.58 4.80 22.81
C PRO A 147 2.10 4.08 24.06
N VAL A 148 1.39 3.06 24.57
CA VAL A 148 1.86 2.26 25.72
C VAL A 148 2.85 1.17 25.27
N GLN A 149 2.80 0.76 24.01
CA GLN A 149 3.67 -0.30 23.47
C GLN A 149 4.75 0.23 22.52
N PHE A 150 4.48 1.32 21.81
CA PHE A 150 5.33 1.88 20.76
C PHE A 150 5.78 3.30 21.11
N ARG A 151 5.50 4.28 20.24
CA ARG A 151 5.91 5.68 20.44
C ARG A 151 5.05 6.37 21.50
N PRO A 152 5.61 6.76 22.66
CA PRO A 152 4.83 7.32 23.77
C PRO A 152 4.25 8.69 23.47
N ASP A 153 4.78 9.40 22.48
CA ASP A 153 4.32 10.70 22.00
C ASP A 153 3.27 10.59 20.87
N SER A 154 2.93 9.37 20.43
CA SER A 154 1.90 9.18 19.40
C SER A 154 0.52 9.64 19.89
N VAL A 155 -0.12 10.48 19.06
CA VAL A 155 -1.51 10.93 19.24
C VAL A 155 -2.49 10.32 18.23
N LEU A 156 -1.98 9.46 17.33
CA LEU A 156 -2.78 8.90 16.22
C LEU A 156 -3.53 7.62 16.62
N GLY A 157 -2.90 6.80 17.48
CA GLY A 157 -3.40 5.52 17.94
C GLY A 157 -4.28 5.60 19.20
N CYS A 158 -4.50 4.46 19.84
CA CYS A 158 -5.27 4.34 21.07
C CYS A 158 -4.50 3.55 22.12
N ALA A 159 -4.29 4.14 23.30
CA ALA A 159 -3.59 3.50 24.40
C ALA A 159 -4.28 2.19 24.82
N GLY A 160 -3.53 1.09 24.83
CA GLY A 160 -4.01 -0.23 25.24
C GLY A 160 -4.66 -1.07 24.13
N VAL A 161 -4.76 -0.57 22.89
CA VAL A 161 -5.39 -1.30 21.77
C VAL A 161 -4.64 -2.60 21.44
N VAL A 162 -3.32 -2.61 21.59
CA VAL A 162 -2.50 -3.82 21.38
C VAL A 162 -2.76 -4.82 22.50
N HIS A 163 -3.01 -4.36 23.72
CA HIS A 163 -3.34 -5.24 24.84
C HIS A 163 -4.71 -5.90 24.64
N SER A 164 -5.73 -5.14 24.19
CA SER A 164 -7.03 -5.69 23.81
C SER A 164 -6.92 -6.79 22.75
N ALA A 165 -6.04 -6.60 21.75
CA ALA A 165 -5.78 -7.59 20.73
C ALA A 165 -5.06 -8.84 21.27
N ARG A 166 -4.03 -8.64 22.12
CA ARG A 166 -3.32 -9.75 22.79
C ARG A 166 -4.22 -10.57 23.71
N ALA A 167 -5.17 -9.94 24.38
CA ALA A 167 -6.19 -10.61 25.20
C ALA A 167 -7.23 -11.38 24.37
N GLY A 168 -7.19 -11.25 23.03
CA GLY A 168 -8.14 -11.90 22.12
C GLY A 168 -9.51 -11.23 22.07
N ASN A 169 -9.64 -9.99 22.56
CA ASN A 169 -10.90 -9.24 22.56
C ASN A 169 -11.09 -8.34 21.33
N LEU A 170 -10.02 -8.14 20.55
CA LEU A 170 -9.99 -7.30 19.36
C LEU A 170 -9.16 -7.95 18.26
N THR A 171 -9.63 -7.87 17.01
CA THR A 171 -8.80 -8.16 15.83
C THR A 171 -8.29 -6.86 15.23
N ILE A 172 -6.98 -6.78 14.98
CA ILE A 172 -6.34 -5.66 14.28
C ILE A 172 -5.97 -6.15 12.88
N ALA A 173 -6.47 -5.49 11.85
CA ALA A 173 -6.29 -5.84 10.45
C ALA A 173 -5.60 -4.68 9.70
N ASN A 174 -4.45 -4.87 9.05
CA ASN A 174 -3.56 -6.03 9.16
C ASN A 174 -2.93 -6.13 10.56
N ALA A 175 -2.47 -7.32 10.94
CA ALA A 175 -1.87 -7.55 12.24
C ALA A 175 -0.60 -6.71 12.45
N VAL A 176 -0.30 -6.46 13.73
CA VAL A 176 0.94 -5.80 14.16
C VAL A 176 2.15 -6.71 13.89
N GLY A 177 3.24 -6.12 13.42
CA GLY A 177 4.50 -6.82 13.17
C GLY A 177 4.61 -7.49 11.80
N ASN A 178 3.72 -7.21 10.85
CA ASN A 178 3.85 -7.69 9.47
C ASN A 178 5.04 -7.08 8.72
N GLY A 179 5.64 -6.01 9.26
CA GLY A 179 6.81 -5.37 8.67
C GLY A 179 8.03 -6.28 8.49
N VAL A 180 8.10 -7.38 9.25
CA VAL A 180 9.14 -8.40 9.07
C VAL A 180 8.96 -9.21 7.79
N ALA A 181 7.73 -9.35 7.30
CA ALA A 181 7.41 -10.17 6.14
C ALA A 181 7.52 -9.40 4.82
N ASP A 182 7.36 -8.08 4.84
CA ASP A 182 7.57 -7.21 3.67
C ASP A 182 8.91 -6.47 3.69
N ASP A 183 9.82 -6.90 4.56
CA ASP A 183 11.18 -6.38 4.57
C ASP A 183 11.95 -6.80 3.32
N LYS A 184 12.79 -5.89 2.79
CA LYS A 184 13.54 -6.10 1.54
C LYS A 184 14.50 -7.28 1.60
N LEU A 185 15.04 -7.61 2.77
CA LEU A 185 15.88 -8.79 2.91
C LEU A 185 15.04 -10.06 2.92
N VAL A 186 13.92 -10.07 3.64
CA VAL A 186 13.00 -11.22 3.71
C VAL A 186 12.37 -11.51 2.35
N TYR A 187 12.08 -10.48 1.55
CA TYR A 187 11.65 -10.60 0.16
C TYR A 187 12.56 -11.53 -0.66
N SER A 188 13.89 -11.52 -0.44
CA SER A 188 14.81 -12.41 -1.17
C SER A 188 14.63 -13.90 -0.83
N TYR A 189 13.99 -14.23 0.30
CA TYR A 189 13.72 -15.59 0.75
C TYR A 189 12.31 -16.08 0.42
N VAL A 190 11.41 -15.22 -0.09
CA VAL A 190 10.01 -15.61 -0.37
C VAL A 190 9.90 -16.86 -1.26
N PRO A 191 10.69 -17.04 -2.33
CA PRO A 191 10.72 -18.28 -3.09
C PRO A 191 10.99 -19.53 -2.22
N ASP A 192 12.01 -19.46 -1.36
CA ASP A 192 12.38 -20.56 -0.44
C ASP A 192 11.27 -20.81 0.60
N LEU A 193 10.60 -19.74 1.07
CA LEU A 193 9.48 -19.85 2.00
C LEU A 193 8.27 -20.53 1.35
N ILE A 194 7.99 -20.24 0.08
CA ILE A 194 6.92 -20.90 -0.68
C ILE A 194 7.21 -22.41 -0.77
N GLU A 195 8.43 -22.79 -1.15
CA GLU A 195 8.82 -24.20 -1.22
C GLU A 195 8.78 -24.87 0.17
N TYR A 196 9.25 -24.20 1.22
CA TYR A 196 9.29 -24.74 2.57
C TYR A 196 7.89 -24.95 3.17
N TYR A 197 6.99 -23.97 3.04
CA TYR A 197 5.66 -24.02 3.66
C TYR A 197 4.60 -24.71 2.81
N LEU A 198 4.66 -24.58 1.49
CA LEU A 198 3.66 -25.13 0.57
C LEU A 198 4.15 -26.41 -0.14
N GLY A 199 5.46 -26.65 -0.19
CA GLY A 199 6.02 -27.78 -0.95
C GLY A 199 5.88 -27.62 -2.47
N GLU A 200 5.67 -26.40 -2.93
CA GLU A 200 5.39 -26.06 -4.33
C GLU A 200 6.45 -25.08 -4.85
N PRO A 201 6.81 -25.13 -6.15
CA PRO A 201 7.65 -24.10 -6.75
C PRO A 201 6.87 -22.78 -6.87
N PRO A 202 7.53 -21.61 -6.75
CA PRO A 202 6.88 -20.31 -6.90
C PRO A 202 6.38 -20.12 -8.34
N LEU A 203 5.08 -19.81 -8.50
CA LEU A 203 4.46 -19.50 -9.79
C LEU A 203 4.93 -18.16 -10.36
N LEU A 204 5.02 -17.14 -9.50
CA LEU A 204 5.59 -15.85 -9.81
C LEU A 204 6.98 -15.78 -9.21
N ARG A 205 7.97 -15.43 -10.04
CA ARG A 205 9.34 -15.27 -9.58
C ARG A 205 9.55 -13.87 -9.03
N ASN A 206 10.42 -13.75 -8.04
CA ASN A 206 10.90 -12.45 -7.61
C ASN A 206 11.89 -11.90 -8.65
N VAL A 207 12.06 -10.59 -8.68
CA VAL A 207 13.24 -9.98 -9.28
C VAL A 207 14.47 -10.52 -8.57
N GLU A 208 15.49 -10.92 -9.34
CA GLU A 208 16.76 -11.41 -8.81
C GLU A 208 17.33 -10.40 -7.81
N THR A 209 17.64 -10.86 -6.61
CA THR A 209 18.04 -9.99 -5.50
C THR A 209 19.27 -10.55 -4.81
N TYR A 210 20.34 -9.78 -4.84
CA TYR A 210 21.63 -10.11 -4.28
C TYR A 210 21.71 -9.64 -2.83
N ARG A 211 21.98 -10.59 -1.93
CA ARG A 211 22.20 -10.34 -0.50
C ARG A 211 23.66 -10.00 -0.26
N LEU A 212 23.95 -8.75 0.07
CA LEU A 212 25.32 -8.27 0.19
C LEU A 212 26.01 -8.72 1.50
N GLY A 213 25.28 -9.40 2.39
CA GLY A 213 25.87 -10.09 3.55
C GLY A 213 26.67 -11.35 3.19
N GLU A 214 26.52 -11.88 1.98
CA GLU A 214 27.30 -13.04 1.49
C GLU A 214 28.58 -12.53 0.80
N PRO A 215 29.80 -12.89 1.27
CA PRO A 215 31.05 -12.29 0.79
C PRO A 215 31.29 -12.41 -0.72
N ASP A 216 30.97 -13.57 -1.30
CA ASP A 216 31.14 -13.81 -2.74
C ASP A 216 30.16 -12.96 -3.57
N VAL A 217 28.93 -12.81 -3.09
CA VAL A 217 27.89 -11.98 -3.71
C VAL A 217 28.23 -10.49 -3.59
N LEU A 218 28.75 -10.07 -2.44
CA LEU A 218 29.24 -8.71 -2.21
C LEU A 218 30.32 -8.34 -3.23
N ALA A 219 31.35 -9.19 -3.37
CA ALA A 219 32.42 -8.96 -4.33
C ALA A 219 31.88 -8.89 -5.77
N PHE A 220 30.97 -9.81 -6.12
CA PHE A 220 30.28 -9.84 -7.40
C PHE A 220 29.51 -8.53 -7.69
N VAL A 221 28.72 -8.03 -6.73
CA VAL A 221 27.94 -6.79 -6.89
C VAL A 221 28.85 -5.57 -6.95
N LEU A 222 29.84 -5.48 -6.07
CA LEU A 222 30.79 -4.37 -6.04
C LEU A 222 31.58 -4.23 -7.33
N ASP A 223 31.88 -5.33 -8.05
CA ASP A 223 32.57 -5.29 -9.35
C ASP A 223 31.70 -4.71 -10.48
N ARG A 224 30.37 -4.71 -10.32
CA ARG A 224 29.38 -4.24 -11.33
C ARG A 224 28.37 -3.28 -10.72
N LEU A 225 28.81 -2.45 -9.79
CA LEU A 225 27.93 -1.52 -9.07
C LEU A 225 27.22 -0.54 -10.00
N ASP A 226 27.89 -0.17 -11.10
CA ASP A 226 27.41 0.65 -12.22
C ASP A 226 26.28 0.00 -13.03
N GLN A 227 26.01 -1.29 -12.85
CA GLN A 227 24.96 -2.05 -13.55
C GLN A 227 23.82 -2.48 -12.61
N MET A 228 23.89 -2.09 -11.34
CA MET A 228 22.98 -2.55 -10.29
C MET A 228 22.12 -1.41 -9.77
N VAL A 229 20.96 -1.78 -9.22
CA VAL A 229 20.14 -0.91 -8.40
C VAL A 229 20.35 -1.30 -6.95
N VAL A 230 20.91 -0.40 -6.14
CA VAL A 230 21.20 -0.65 -4.72
C VAL A 230 20.12 -0.02 -3.86
N LYS A 231 19.60 -0.79 -2.90
CA LYS A 231 18.53 -0.37 -1.99
C LYS A 231 18.95 -0.62 -0.54
N PRO A 232 18.75 0.35 0.37
CA PRO A 232 18.86 0.10 1.81
C PRO A 232 17.72 -0.82 2.25
N VAL A 233 17.97 -1.74 3.18
CA VAL A 233 16.97 -2.68 3.70
C VAL A 233 15.90 -1.93 4.51
N ASP A 234 16.30 -1.08 5.46
CA ASP A 234 15.37 -0.43 6.40
C ASP A 234 14.66 0.82 5.85
N ALA A 235 15.00 1.29 4.64
CA ALA A 235 14.43 2.51 4.08
C ALA A 235 13.09 2.27 3.36
N SER A 236 12.10 3.14 3.56
CA SER A 236 10.82 3.14 2.85
C SER A 236 10.76 4.22 1.76
N GLY A 237 9.91 4.04 0.74
CA GLY A 237 9.55 5.10 -0.21
C GLY A 237 10.60 5.49 -1.26
N GLY A 238 11.65 4.68 -1.46
CA GLY A 238 12.69 4.94 -2.47
C GLY A 238 13.84 5.85 -2.03
N TYR A 239 13.88 6.24 -0.75
CA TYR A 239 14.99 7.02 -0.20
C TYR A 239 16.27 6.17 -0.08
N GLY A 240 17.42 6.73 -0.45
CA GLY A 240 18.72 6.03 -0.43
C GLY A 240 18.93 5.04 -1.59
N LEU A 241 18.10 5.10 -2.63
CA LEU A 241 18.20 4.28 -3.84
C LEU A 241 19.31 4.80 -4.76
N VAL A 242 20.23 3.94 -5.17
CA VAL A 242 21.26 4.28 -6.16
C VAL A 242 20.99 3.47 -7.43
N PHE A 243 20.81 4.18 -8.55
CA PHE A 243 20.72 3.59 -9.89
C PHE A 243 22.09 3.62 -10.53
N GLY A 244 22.81 2.51 -10.49
CA GLY A 244 24.18 2.40 -11.00
C GLY A 244 24.41 3.03 -12.38
N PRO A 245 23.55 2.75 -13.39
CA PRO A 245 23.77 3.30 -14.74
C PRO A 245 23.63 4.81 -14.87
N ASP A 246 22.88 5.43 -13.95
CA ASP A 246 22.62 6.87 -13.95
C ASP A 246 23.47 7.62 -12.90
N ALA A 247 24.19 6.88 -12.05
CA ALA A 247 25.00 7.42 -10.97
C ALA A 247 26.37 7.91 -11.48
N THR A 248 26.85 8.99 -10.87
CA THR A 248 28.20 9.51 -11.08
C THR A 248 29.24 8.62 -10.39
N ASP A 249 30.51 8.74 -10.81
CA ASP A 249 31.63 8.02 -10.18
C ASP A 249 31.74 8.33 -8.67
N GLU A 250 31.40 9.55 -8.25
CA GLU A 250 31.39 9.98 -6.85
C GLU A 250 30.27 9.27 -6.07
N GLU A 251 29.04 9.26 -6.60
CA GLU A 251 27.91 8.56 -5.99
C GLU A 251 28.14 7.05 -5.89
N LEU A 252 28.79 6.45 -6.90
CA LEU A 252 29.17 5.03 -6.87
C LEU A 252 30.25 4.75 -5.82
N ALA A 253 31.22 5.65 -5.64
CA ALA A 253 32.26 5.51 -4.63
C ALA A 253 31.68 5.62 -3.21
N ASP A 254 30.77 6.58 -2.98
CA ASP A 254 30.05 6.73 -1.71
C ASP A 254 29.16 5.52 -1.42
N CYS A 255 28.43 5.05 -2.43
CA CYS A 255 27.60 3.86 -2.33
C CYS A 255 28.44 2.62 -1.96
N ARG A 256 29.59 2.43 -2.62
CA ARG A 256 30.54 1.37 -2.29
C ARG A 256 31.00 1.44 -0.84
N ALA A 257 31.45 2.61 -0.39
CA ALA A 257 31.95 2.78 0.98
C ALA A 257 30.85 2.49 2.02
N ALA A 258 29.61 2.90 1.74
CA ALA A 258 28.46 2.61 2.59
C ALA A 258 28.13 1.12 2.65
N ILE A 259 28.13 0.42 1.50
CA ILE A 259 27.91 -1.03 1.43
C ILE A 259 29.03 -1.77 2.17
N GLU A 260 30.29 -1.41 1.99
CA GLU A 260 31.42 -2.08 2.66
C GLU A 260 31.38 -1.88 4.18
N ALA A 261 30.87 -0.74 4.65
CA ALA A 261 30.72 -0.46 6.07
C ALA A 261 29.60 -1.27 6.74
N ASP A 262 28.48 -1.49 6.04
CA ASP A 262 27.37 -2.33 6.50
C ASP A 262 26.73 -3.13 5.35
N PRO A 263 27.33 -4.27 4.95
CA PRO A 263 26.81 -5.01 3.81
C PRO A 263 25.41 -5.59 4.05
N ARG A 264 25.03 -5.82 5.31
CA ARG A 264 23.71 -6.36 5.64
C ARG A 264 22.61 -5.31 5.56
N GLY A 265 22.95 -4.03 5.62
CA GLY A 265 22.04 -2.90 5.47
C GLY A 265 21.57 -2.67 4.03
N TYR A 266 22.09 -3.43 3.04
CA TYR A 266 21.79 -3.22 1.62
C TYR A 266 21.48 -4.51 0.86
N ILE A 267 20.65 -4.37 -0.17
CA ILE A 267 20.44 -5.35 -1.23
C ILE A 267 20.76 -4.73 -2.59
N ALA A 268 21.12 -5.55 -3.56
CA ALA A 268 21.28 -5.11 -4.95
C ALA A 268 20.42 -5.94 -5.89
N GLN A 269 19.95 -5.32 -6.96
CA GLN A 269 19.16 -5.97 -8.00
C GLN A 269 19.70 -5.56 -9.37
N PRO A 270 19.67 -6.44 -10.39
CA PRO A 270 19.94 -6.01 -11.75
C PRO A 270 18.87 -5.01 -12.18
N VAL A 271 19.22 -4.13 -13.11
CA VAL A 271 18.26 -3.19 -13.70
C VAL A 271 17.26 -3.99 -14.53
N VAL A 272 16.01 -4.06 -14.07
CA VAL A 272 14.94 -4.74 -14.79
C VAL A 272 14.32 -3.78 -15.80
N ALA A 273 14.37 -4.14 -17.08
CA ALA A 273 13.63 -3.44 -18.11
C ALA A 273 12.13 -3.64 -17.87
N LEU A 274 11.43 -2.56 -17.53
CA LEU A 274 9.99 -2.60 -17.27
C LEU A 274 9.21 -2.56 -18.60
N SER A 275 8.15 -3.35 -18.70
CA SER A 275 7.21 -3.22 -19.82
C SER A 275 6.65 -1.80 -19.92
N THR A 276 6.34 -1.39 -21.16
CA THR A 276 5.77 -0.07 -21.42
C THR A 276 4.34 -0.17 -21.93
N GLY A 277 3.49 0.78 -21.54
CA GLY A 277 2.15 0.96 -22.11
C GLY A 277 2.00 2.31 -22.82
N PRO A 278 1.11 2.40 -23.84
CA PRO A 278 0.82 3.66 -24.51
C PRO A 278 0.24 4.70 -23.53
N THR A 279 0.86 5.87 -23.47
CA THR A 279 0.45 6.98 -22.62
C THR A 279 0.40 8.26 -23.44
N LEU A 280 -0.67 9.04 -23.27
CA LEU A 280 -0.87 10.29 -23.98
C LEU A 280 -0.03 11.38 -23.32
N VAL A 281 0.99 11.86 -24.01
CA VAL A 281 1.90 12.94 -23.59
C VAL A 281 1.94 13.97 -24.71
N ASP A 282 1.64 15.24 -24.41
CA ASP A 282 1.61 16.34 -25.38
C ASP A 282 0.81 16.03 -26.67
N GLY A 283 -0.35 15.39 -26.49
CA GLY A 283 -1.25 15.03 -27.58
C GLY A 283 -0.78 13.85 -28.46
N ARG A 284 0.30 13.15 -28.08
CA ARG A 284 0.83 11.98 -28.80
C ARG A 284 0.89 10.76 -27.90
N LEU A 285 0.62 9.59 -28.46
CA LEU A 285 0.86 8.33 -27.76
C LEU A 285 2.37 8.04 -27.75
N ARG A 286 2.89 7.81 -26.55
CA ARG A 286 4.28 7.47 -26.27
C ARG A 286 4.36 6.29 -25.30
N PRO A 287 5.34 5.38 -25.43
CA PRO A 287 5.55 4.32 -24.46
C PRO A 287 6.01 4.94 -23.12
N ARG A 288 5.45 4.45 -22.02
CA ARG A 288 5.89 4.76 -20.65
C ARG A 288 5.93 3.50 -19.82
N HIS A 289 6.92 3.37 -18.94
CA HIS A 289 7.08 2.22 -18.07
C HIS A 289 5.93 2.13 -17.06
N LEU A 290 5.49 0.90 -16.82
CA LEU A 290 4.36 0.57 -15.96
C LEU A 290 4.76 -0.45 -14.92
N ASP A 291 4.14 -0.36 -13.75
CA ASP A 291 3.99 -1.48 -12.83
C ASP A 291 2.51 -1.70 -12.50
N LEU A 292 2.23 -2.85 -11.89
CA LEU A 292 0.88 -3.24 -11.51
C LEU A 292 0.89 -3.71 -10.06
N ARG A 293 -0.02 -3.17 -9.25
CA ARG A 293 -0.29 -3.64 -7.89
C ARG A 293 -1.67 -4.30 -7.82
N PRO A 294 -1.81 -5.62 -8.00
CA PRO A 294 -2.98 -6.37 -7.54
C PRO A 294 -3.13 -6.29 -6.01
N PHE A 295 -4.37 -6.46 -5.55
CA PHE A 295 -4.70 -6.57 -4.13
C PHE A 295 -5.32 -7.93 -3.87
N ALA A 296 -4.84 -8.62 -2.85
CA ALA A 296 -5.43 -9.86 -2.35
C ALA A 296 -6.05 -9.65 -0.98
N VAL A 297 -7.21 -10.27 -0.76
CA VAL A 297 -7.97 -10.24 0.50
C VAL A 297 -8.02 -11.66 1.06
N ASN A 298 -7.61 -11.82 2.31
CA ASN A 298 -7.59 -13.10 3.02
C ASN A 298 -8.63 -13.09 4.15
N ASP A 299 -9.61 -13.99 4.08
CA ASP A 299 -10.64 -14.17 5.12
C ASP A 299 -10.26 -15.20 6.21
N GLY A 300 -9.13 -15.88 6.02
CA GLY A 300 -8.60 -16.93 6.89
C GLY A 300 -8.85 -18.35 6.42
N GLU A 301 -9.73 -18.55 5.43
CA GLU A 301 -9.93 -19.82 4.75
C GLU A 301 -9.49 -19.74 3.28
N LYS A 302 -9.75 -18.61 2.63
CA LYS A 302 -9.46 -18.38 1.22
C LYS A 302 -8.81 -17.02 1.00
N VAL A 303 -7.99 -16.96 -0.05
CA VAL A 303 -7.43 -15.72 -0.58
C VAL A 303 -8.14 -15.40 -1.88
N TRP A 304 -8.77 -14.22 -1.94
CA TRP A 304 -9.39 -13.69 -3.16
C TRP A 304 -8.51 -12.57 -3.72
N VAL A 305 -8.18 -12.64 -5.00
CA VAL A 305 -7.42 -11.59 -5.70
C VAL A 305 -8.38 -10.75 -6.52
N LEU A 306 -8.29 -9.43 -6.36
CA LEU A 306 -9.05 -8.48 -7.17
C LEU A 306 -8.73 -8.69 -8.66
N PRO A 307 -9.73 -8.90 -9.55
CA PRO A 307 -9.50 -8.99 -11.00
C PRO A 307 -9.24 -7.58 -11.60
N GLY A 308 -8.11 -7.01 -11.21
CA GLY A 308 -7.68 -5.66 -11.50
C GLY A 308 -6.47 -5.30 -10.65
N GLY A 309 -6.15 -4.02 -10.56
CA GLY A 309 -5.06 -3.53 -9.73
C GLY A 309 -4.77 -2.08 -10.01
N LEU A 310 -3.88 -1.50 -9.20
CA LEU A 310 -3.38 -0.16 -9.44
C LEU A 310 -2.23 -0.25 -10.43
N THR A 311 -2.46 0.15 -11.68
CA THR A 311 -1.35 0.39 -12.62
C THR A 311 -0.79 1.79 -12.39
N ARG A 312 0.51 1.90 -12.09
CA ARG A 312 1.21 3.19 -12.01
C ARG A 312 2.06 3.39 -13.26
N VAL A 313 2.24 4.65 -13.65
CA VAL A 313 2.92 5.06 -14.88
C VAL A 313 4.02 6.06 -14.53
N ALA A 314 5.25 5.79 -14.95
CA ALA A 314 6.32 6.78 -14.92
C ALA A 314 6.09 7.76 -16.08
N LEU A 315 5.60 8.98 -15.80
CA LEU A 315 5.31 9.99 -16.83
C LEU A 315 6.56 10.59 -17.48
N PRO A 316 7.66 10.88 -16.74
CA PRO A 316 8.90 11.35 -17.36
C PRO A 316 9.44 10.32 -18.37
N GLU A 317 10.02 10.81 -19.46
CA GLU A 317 10.59 9.95 -20.50
C GLU A 317 11.76 9.13 -19.93
N ASN A 318 11.77 7.83 -20.22
CA ASN A 318 12.77 6.84 -19.75
C ASN A 318 12.91 6.67 -18.23
N SER A 319 12.06 7.30 -17.43
CA SER A 319 12.07 7.07 -15.98
C SER A 319 11.50 5.69 -15.64
N LEU A 320 12.20 4.99 -14.74
CA LEU A 320 11.72 3.76 -14.10
C LEU A 320 11.01 4.06 -12.77
N VAL A 321 10.99 5.33 -12.33
CA VAL A 321 10.39 5.75 -11.06
C VAL A 321 8.91 6.01 -11.26
N VAL A 322 8.09 5.11 -10.72
CA VAL A 322 6.61 5.11 -10.81
C VAL A 322 5.91 5.66 -9.55
N ASN A 323 6.67 6.18 -8.58
CA ASN A 323 6.12 6.70 -7.33
C ASN A 323 5.27 7.97 -7.59
N SER A 324 4.03 7.98 -7.10
CA SER A 324 3.08 9.08 -7.26
C SER A 324 3.57 10.39 -6.62
N SER A 325 4.40 10.32 -5.58
CA SER A 325 5.03 11.50 -4.96
C SER A 325 6.06 12.20 -5.85
N GLN A 326 6.47 11.58 -6.97
CA GLN A 326 7.46 12.10 -7.93
C GLN A 326 6.87 12.26 -9.35
N GLY A 327 5.56 12.49 -9.46
CA GLY A 327 4.90 12.74 -10.75
C GLY A 327 4.42 11.48 -11.49
N GLY A 328 4.26 10.36 -10.79
CA GLY A 328 3.66 9.14 -11.35
C GLY A 328 2.14 9.27 -11.58
N GLY A 329 1.66 8.82 -12.74
CA GLY A 329 0.24 8.73 -13.08
C GLY A 329 -0.36 7.37 -12.73
N SER A 330 -1.69 7.21 -12.87
CA SER A 330 -2.34 5.89 -12.77
C SER A 330 -3.19 5.58 -14.00
N LYS A 331 -3.41 4.29 -14.25
CA LYS A 331 -4.28 3.77 -15.33
C LYS A 331 -5.27 2.76 -14.75
N ASP A 332 -6.42 2.63 -15.41
CA ASP A 332 -7.32 1.49 -15.17
C ASP A 332 -6.69 0.21 -15.72
N THR A 333 -6.82 -0.89 -14.98
CA THR A 333 -6.35 -2.22 -15.37
C THR A 333 -7.55 -3.09 -15.69
N TRP A 334 -7.66 -3.54 -16.93
CA TRP A 334 -8.74 -4.43 -17.36
C TRP A 334 -8.26 -5.87 -17.33
N VAL A 335 -8.87 -6.66 -16.46
CA VAL A 335 -8.86 -8.12 -16.56
C VAL A 335 -10.11 -8.51 -17.34
N LEU A 336 -9.94 -9.24 -18.43
CA LEU A 336 -11.05 -9.72 -19.23
C LEU A 336 -11.57 -11.01 -18.61
N ALA A 337 -12.88 -11.13 -18.45
CA ALA A 337 -13.51 -12.39 -18.08
C ALA A 337 -13.36 -13.38 -19.24
N ASP A 338 -13.02 -14.62 -18.92
CA ASP A 338 -13.00 -15.69 -19.92
C ASP A 338 -14.43 -15.95 -20.43
N GLU A 339 -14.57 -16.20 -21.72
CA GLU A 339 -15.82 -16.71 -22.30
C GLU A 339 -16.09 -18.12 -21.74
N GLY A 340 -16.74 -18.20 -20.58
CA GLY A 340 -17.20 -19.47 -19.99
C GLY A 340 -16.87 -19.74 -18.51
N SER A 341 -16.33 -18.77 -17.76
CA SER A 341 -16.24 -18.92 -16.30
C SER A 341 -17.58 -18.59 -15.64
N ASP A 342 -18.16 -19.53 -14.89
CA ASP A 342 -19.38 -19.43 -14.07
C ASP A 342 -19.29 -18.40 -12.90
N ASP A 343 -18.43 -17.39 -13.00
CA ASP A 343 -18.55 -16.21 -12.14
C ASP A 343 -19.67 -15.35 -12.73
N ASP A 344 -20.88 -15.55 -12.20
CA ASP A 344 -22.12 -14.84 -12.57
C ASP A 344 -21.81 -13.38 -12.94
N PRO A 345 -21.97 -12.96 -14.21
CA PRO A 345 -21.98 -11.55 -14.51
C PRO A 345 -23.17 -10.98 -13.75
N VAL A 346 -22.90 -10.13 -12.76
CA VAL A 346 -23.94 -9.31 -12.13
C VAL A 346 -24.49 -8.43 -13.25
N THR A 347 -25.52 -8.94 -13.91
CA THR A 347 -26.39 -8.17 -14.78
C THR A 347 -26.84 -6.98 -13.95
N ALA A 348 -26.53 -5.78 -14.41
CA ALA A 348 -27.08 -4.56 -13.86
C ALA A 348 -28.62 -4.67 -13.92
N SER A 349 -29.26 -5.14 -12.84
CA SER A 349 -30.69 -5.22 -12.76
C SER A 349 -31.23 -3.80 -12.60
N ALA A 350 -31.68 -3.24 -13.71
CA ALA A 350 -32.59 -2.11 -13.70
C ALA A 350 -33.88 -2.55 -12.98
N GLY A 351 -34.11 -2.04 -11.76
CA GLY A 351 -35.43 -2.07 -11.11
C GLY A 351 -35.41 -2.40 -9.63
N GLY A 352 -35.57 -1.38 -8.78
CA GLY A 352 -35.98 -1.58 -7.38
C GLY A 352 -35.59 -0.47 -6.40
N GLY A 353 -36.24 0.70 -6.48
CA GLY A 353 -36.35 1.63 -5.34
C GLY A 353 -35.18 2.58 -5.08
N THR A 354 -34.95 3.54 -5.99
CA THR A 354 -34.08 4.69 -5.71
C THR A 354 -34.71 5.59 -4.65
N ALA A 355 -34.11 5.65 -3.46
CA ALA A 355 -34.18 6.86 -2.65
C ALA A 355 -33.66 8.03 -3.51
N PRO A 356 -34.27 9.22 -3.47
CA PRO A 356 -33.85 10.34 -4.30
C PRO A 356 -32.37 10.64 -4.05
N PRO A 357 -31.60 11.01 -5.09
CA PRO A 357 -30.21 11.39 -4.92
C PRO A 357 -30.16 12.55 -3.93
N ALA A 358 -29.36 12.39 -2.87
CA ALA A 358 -28.97 13.53 -2.05
C ALA A 358 -28.40 14.59 -2.99
N ALA A 359 -28.92 15.83 -2.87
CA ALA A 359 -28.49 16.95 -3.68
C ALA A 359 -26.95 17.05 -3.67
N PRO A 360 -26.32 17.36 -4.82
CA PRO A 360 -24.88 17.56 -4.87
C PRO A 360 -24.54 18.69 -3.91
N VAL A 361 -23.81 18.37 -2.84
CA VAL A 361 -23.13 19.38 -2.03
C VAL A 361 -22.05 19.98 -2.94
N PRO A 362 -22.02 21.31 -3.16
CA PRO A 362 -20.99 21.92 -3.96
C PRO A 362 -19.62 21.58 -3.36
N LEU A 363 -18.75 20.96 -4.15
CA LEU A 363 -17.32 20.98 -3.89
C LEU A 363 -16.88 22.44 -3.97
N GLN A 364 -16.79 23.12 -2.82
CA GLN A 364 -15.99 24.32 -2.73
C GLN A 364 -14.54 23.88 -2.91
N PHE A 365 -14.07 23.92 -4.15
CA PHE A 365 -12.65 23.99 -4.41
C PHE A 365 -12.15 25.25 -3.72
N GLY A 366 -11.36 25.08 -2.65
CA GLY A 366 -10.48 26.14 -2.18
C GLY A 366 -9.61 26.62 -3.35
N PRO A 367 -9.16 27.88 -3.35
CA PRO A 367 -8.37 28.42 -4.45
C PRO A 367 -7.16 27.51 -4.73
N ALA A 368 -6.82 27.36 -6.01
CA ALA A 368 -5.74 26.51 -6.53
C ALA A 368 -4.33 26.79 -5.98
N ASP A 369 -4.21 27.71 -5.01
CA ASP A 369 -2.98 28.11 -4.33
C ASP A 369 -2.56 27.19 -3.17
N ASP A 370 -3.43 26.28 -2.71
CA ASP A 370 -3.12 25.48 -1.52
C ASP A 370 -1.95 24.51 -1.78
N HIS A 371 -1.82 23.92 -2.98
CA HIS A 371 -0.68 23.03 -3.26
C HIS A 371 0.68 23.73 -3.19
N GLU A 372 0.78 24.99 -3.64
CA GLU A 372 2.03 25.77 -3.55
C GLU A 372 2.30 26.27 -2.13
N ARG A 373 1.26 26.67 -1.37
CA ARG A 373 1.41 27.08 0.04
C ARG A 373 1.78 25.92 0.95
N HIS A 374 1.23 24.73 0.71
CA HIS A 374 1.57 23.52 1.45
C HIS A 374 3.02 23.11 1.18
N HIS A 375 3.52 23.26 -0.05
CA HIS A 375 4.92 23.02 -0.40
C HIS A 375 5.87 24.06 0.22
N GLN A 376 5.51 25.35 0.19
CA GLN A 376 6.33 26.42 0.81
C GLN A 376 6.33 26.37 2.35
N GLN A 377 5.23 26.00 3.01
CA GLN A 377 5.20 25.84 4.47
C GLN A 377 6.04 24.66 4.96
N GLN A 378 6.09 23.56 4.20
CA GLN A 378 6.98 22.44 4.50
C GLN A 378 8.46 22.83 4.40
N LEU A 379 8.83 23.63 3.39
CA LEU A 379 10.19 24.13 3.23
C LEU A 379 10.58 25.14 4.33
N GLN A 380 9.64 25.97 4.81
CA GLN A 380 9.91 26.92 5.91
C GLN A 380 10.03 26.27 7.29
N GLN A 381 9.26 25.21 7.57
CA GLN A 381 9.37 24.50 8.86
C GLN A 381 10.66 23.67 8.97
N GLN A 382 11.28 23.28 7.85
CA GLN A 382 12.56 22.56 7.85
C GLN A 382 13.80 23.45 7.99
N GLN A 383 13.66 24.79 7.83
CA GLN A 383 14.78 25.73 8.03
C GLN A 383 14.87 26.30 9.45
N ALA A 384 13.98 25.91 10.36
CA ALA A 384 13.96 26.38 11.74
C ALA A 384 14.45 25.30 12.72
N GLU A 385 15.70 24.86 12.57
CA GLU A 385 16.43 24.24 13.69
C GLU A 385 17.01 25.33 14.61
N PRO A 386 16.99 25.15 15.94
CA PRO A 386 17.58 26.13 16.85
C PRO A 386 19.11 26.04 16.81
N VAL A 387 19.75 27.19 16.59
CA VAL A 387 21.21 27.39 16.73
C VAL A 387 21.65 26.96 18.14
N PRO A 388 22.71 26.14 18.28
CA PRO A 388 23.22 25.76 19.60
C PRO A 388 23.86 26.98 20.28
N THR A 389 23.32 27.40 21.41
CA THR A 389 23.96 28.40 22.27
C THR A 389 25.20 27.79 22.93
N GLY A 390 26.36 28.30 22.53
CA GLY A 390 27.65 27.95 23.13
C GLY A 390 27.69 28.28 24.62
N ALA A 391 28.24 27.34 25.38
CA ALA A 391 28.57 27.50 26.79
C ALA A 391 29.57 28.64 26.98
N SER A 392 29.23 29.58 27.86
CA SER A 392 30.17 30.53 28.45
C SER A 392 30.42 30.12 29.90
N THR A 393 31.69 29.86 30.19
CA THR A 393 32.39 29.79 31.48
C THR A 393 31.60 30.10 32.76
N CYS A 394 31.53 29.12 33.67
CA CYS A 394 32.16 29.12 35.00
C CYS A 394 32.07 27.72 35.62
#